data_AF-A0AA44MT87-F1
#
_entry.id   AF-A0AA44MT87-F1
#
_cell.length_a   1.000
_cell.length_b   1.000
_cell.length_c   1.000
_cell.angle_alpha   90.00
_cell.angle_beta   90.00
_cell.angle_gamma   90.00
#
_symmetry.space_group_name_H-M   'P 1'
#
loop_
_entity.id
_entity.type
_entity.pdbx_description
1 polymer ?
#
loop_
_entity_poly.entity_id
_entity_poly.type
_entity_poly.pdbx_seq_one_letter_code
_entity_poly.pdbx_strand_id
1 'polypeptide(L)'
;NELIKYLLSVDTWMEYELKLFYNSVFFMNTRTISLLYRIVIKKTRYFLKTNTGTHRIIPLYLFNLKLLLKNNLLGSAQFFIDDLENLLTRQGYYFEKNYLLFLNGIYLIKTNQIELGKKECSKAMRIFKEYNDSDTINELNQKFKLDLTI
;
A
#
# COMPACT_ATOMS: atom_id res chain seq x y z
N ASN A 1 -3.54 -9.61 -24.08
CA ASN A 1 -4.04 -9.72 -22.70
C ASN A 1 -5.24 -8.79 -22.58
N GLU A 2 -6.45 -9.32 -22.76
CA GLU A 2 -7.71 -8.55 -22.86
C GLU A 2 -8.03 -7.77 -21.58
N LEU A 3 -7.58 -8.27 -20.43
CA LEU A 3 -7.75 -7.59 -19.15
C LEU A 3 -7.03 -6.23 -19.10
N ILE A 4 -5.78 -6.19 -19.56
CA ILE A 4 -4.99 -4.95 -19.59
C ILE A 4 -5.63 -3.97 -20.57
N LYS A 5 -6.13 -4.44 -21.72
CA LYS A 5 -6.86 -3.59 -22.68
C LYS A 5 -8.10 -2.99 -22.04
N TYR A 6 -8.90 -3.79 -21.33
CA TYR A 6 -10.05 -3.32 -20.56
C TYR A 6 -9.64 -2.22 -19.56
N LEU A 7 -8.69 -2.52 -18.67
CA LEU A 7 -8.23 -1.60 -17.64
C LEU A 7 -7.73 -0.27 -18.22
N LEU A 8 -7.03 -0.30 -19.36
CA LEU A 8 -6.56 0.91 -20.03
C LEU A 8 -7.69 1.70 -20.73
N SER A 9 -8.71 1.01 -21.24
CA SER A 9 -9.84 1.62 -21.94
C SER A 9 -10.80 2.39 -21.01
N VAL A 10 -10.87 2.03 -19.72
CA VAL A 10 -11.76 2.70 -18.76
C VAL A 10 -11.20 4.06 -18.37
N ASP A 11 -11.98 5.13 -18.51
CA ASP A 11 -11.55 6.50 -18.24
C ASP A 11 -11.36 6.85 -16.76
N THR A 12 -12.26 6.36 -15.91
CA THR A 12 -12.21 6.57 -14.45
C THR A 12 -12.31 5.23 -13.75
N TRP A 13 -11.34 4.92 -12.91
CA TRP A 13 -11.33 3.67 -12.15
C TRP A 13 -12.06 3.88 -10.84
N MET A 14 -13.02 2.99 -10.60
CA MET A 14 -13.74 2.88 -9.35
C MET A 14 -13.24 1.64 -8.59
N GLU A 15 -13.96 1.24 -7.56
CA GLU A 15 -13.60 0.09 -6.74
C GLU A 15 -13.45 -1.21 -7.56
N TYR A 16 -14.27 -1.41 -8.61
CA TYR A 16 -14.23 -2.60 -9.44
C TYR A 16 -12.93 -2.74 -10.22
N GLU A 17 -12.52 -1.69 -10.97
CA GLU A 17 -11.27 -1.70 -11.73
C GLU A 17 -10.06 -1.90 -10.81
N LEU A 18 -10.07 -1.29 -9.61
CA LEU A 18 -9.00 -1.45 -8.64
C LEU A 18 -8.90 -2.88 -8.13
N LYS A 19 -10.02 -3.48 -7.70
CA LYS A 19 -10.05 -4.89 -7.26
C LYS A 19 -9.56 -5.80 -8.38
N LEU A 20 -10.01 -5.57 -9.60
CA LEU A 20 -9.64 -6.35 -10.77
C LEU A 20 -8.14 -6.22 -11.08
N PHE A 21 -7.59 -5.00 -11.04
CA PHE A 21 -6.16 -4.76 -11.23
C PHE A 21 -5.32 -5.44 -10.13
N TYR A 22 -5.68 -5.27 -8.86
CA TYR A 22 -4.89 -5.81 -7.75
C TYR A 22 -4.91 -7.33 -7.66
N ASN A 23 -6.04 -7.97 -8.00
CA ASN A 23 -6.12 -9.43 -8.08
C ASN A 23 -5.37 -10.00 -9.30
N SER A 24 -5.15 -9.18 -10.33
CA SER A 24 -4.48 -9.62 -11.55
C SER A 24 -2.99 -9.28 -11.60
N VAL A 25 -2.50 -8.45 -10.69
CA VAL A 25 -1.12 -7.93 -10.69
C VAL A 25 -0.08 -9.06 -10.67
N PHE A 26 -0.38 -10.18 -9.99
CA PHE A 26 0.51 -11.35 -9.90
C PHE A 26 0.74 -12.07 -11.24
N PHE A 27 -0.17 -11.90 -12.20
CA PHE A 27 -0.07 -12.51 -13.53
C PHE A 27 0.57 -11.57 -14.56
N MET A 28 1.03 -10.39 -14.13
CA MET A 28 1.63 -9.38 -14.99
C MET A 28 3.15 -9.32 -14.78
N ASN A 29 3.89 -8.92 -15.81
CA ASN A 29 5.33 -8.65 -15.64
C ASN A 29 5.56 -7.31 -14.93
N THR A 30 6.71 -7.17 -14.28
CA THR A 30 7.10 -6.00 -13.48
C THR A 30 7.00 -4.66 -14.22
N ARG A 31 7.26 -4.65 -15.53
CA ARG A 31 7.17 -3.44 -16.38
C ARG A 31 5.72 -2.99 -16.55
N THR A 32 4.83 -3.93 -16.87
CA THR A 32 3.39 -3.69 -16.96
C THR A 32 2.81 -3.23 -15.63
N ILE A 33 3.20 -3.89 -14.53
CA ILE A 33 2.79 -3.55 -13.17
C ILE A 33 3.15 -2.09 -12.85
N SER A 34 4.40 -1.70 -13.08
CA SER A 34 4.88 -0.35 -12.81
C SER A 34 4.15 0.72 -13.64
N LEU A 35 3.82 0.41 -14.89
CA LEU A 35 3.07 1.32 -15.77
C LEU A 35 1.62 1.47 -15.29
N LEU A 36 0.93 0.36 -15.00
CA LEU A 36 -0.45 0.38 -14.53
C LEU A 36 -0.57 1.04 -13.15
N TYR A 37 0.43 0.90 -12.27
CA TYR A 37 0.45 1.59 -10.99
C TYR A 37 0.42 3.11 -11.15
N ARG A 38 1.16 3.69 -12.09
CA ARG A 38 1.08 5.13 -12.38
C ARG A 38 -0.29 5.54 -12.93
N ILE A 39 -0.97 4.62 -13.63
CA ILE A 39 -2.30 4.84 -14.20
C ILE A 39 -3.37 4.82 -13.11
N VAL A 40 -3.24 3.97 -12.09
CA VAL A 40 -4.16 3.90 -10.95
C VAL A 40 -4.44 5.28 -10.38
N ILE A 41 -3.42 6.04 -9.96
CA ILE A 41 -3.61 7.37 -9.36
C ILE A 41 -4.32 8.34 -10.31
N LYS A 42 -3.96 8.31 -11.60
CA LYS A 42 -4.60 9.19 -12.59
C LYS A 42 -6.08 8.84 -12.74
N LYS A 43 -6.40 7.55 -12.83
CA LYS A 43 -7.76 7.05 -13.09
C LYS A 43 -8.64 7.08 -11.83
N THR A 44 -8.09 7.04 -10.62
CA THR A 44 -8.85 7.10 -9.35
C THR A 44 -9.06 8.51 -8.79
N ARG A 45 -8.36 9.52 -9.33
CA ARG A 45 -8.37 10.90 -8.82
C ARG A 45 -9.76 11.47 -8.58
N TYR A 46 -10.72 11.21 -9.46
CA TYR A 46 -12.10 11.68 -9.29
C TYR A 46 -12.82 10.95 -8.16
N PHE A 47 -12.66 9.63 -8.05
CA PHE A 47 -13.29 8.85 -7.01
C PHE A 47 -12.74 9.22 -5.62
N LEU A 48 -11.43 9.48 -5.52
CA LEU A 48 -10.75 9.93 -4.29
C LEU A 48 -11.28 11.27 -3.73
N LYS A 49 -11.93 12.12 -4.54
CA LYS A 49 -12.51 13.38 -4.06
C LYS A 49 -13.77 13.17 -3.22
N THR A 50 -14.39 12.00 -3.29
CA THR A 50 -15.58 11.67 -2.51
C THR A 50 -15.16 10.96 -1.22
N ASN A 51 -15.80 11.28 -0.08
CA ASN A 51 -15.49 10.60 1.19
C ASN A 51 -15.63 9.07 1.06
N THR A 52 -16.69 8.60 0.39
CA THR A 52 -16.92 7.18 0.12
C THR A 52 -15.79 6.56 -0.70
N GLY A 53 -15.29 7.26 -1.71
CA GLY A 53 -14.18 6.78 -2.52
C GLY A 53 -12.87 6.75 -1.76
N THR A 54 -12.58 7.76 -0.94
CA THR A 54 -11.39 7.77 -0.08
C THR A 54 -11.37 6.55 0.85
N HIS A 55 -12.47 6.30 1.58
CA HIS A 55 -12.57 5.17 2.50
C HIS A 55 -12.43 3.80 1.81
N ARG A 56 -12.92 3.66 0.57
CA ARG A 56 -12.83 2.40 -0.18
C ARG A 56 -11.47 2.17 -0.83
N ILE A 57 -10.78 3.25 -1.20
CA ILE A 57 -9.50 3.15 -1.91
C ILE A 57 -8.32 2.92 -0.96
N ILE A 58 -8.29 3.57 0.20
CA ILE A 58 -7.13 3.51 1.11
C ILE A 58 -6.72 2.06 1.45
N PRO A 59 -7.65 1.14 1.82
CA PRO A 59 -7.27 -0.24 2.11
C PRO A 59 -6.61 -0.92 0.91
N LEU A 60 -7.08 -0.62 -0.29
CA LEU A 60 -6.50 -1.15 -1.50
C LEU A 60 -5.11 -0.55 -1.76
N TYR A 61 -4.90 0.74 -1.52
CA TYR A 61 -3.57 1.36 -1.68
C TYR A 61 -2.55 0.78 -0.69
N LEU A 62 -2.95 0.56 0.57
CA LEU A 62 -2.10 -0.11 1.57
C LEU A 62 -1.76 -1.54 1.15
N PHE A 63 -2.73 -2.29 0.63
CA PHE A 63 -2.49 -3.62 0.08
C PHE A 63 -1.46 -3.59 -1.05
N ASN A 64 -1.50 -2.57 -1.91
CA ASN A 64 -0.53 -2.45 -3.00
C ASN A 64 0.84 -2.05 -2.56
N LEU A 65 0.95 -1.11 -1.61
CA LEU A 65 2.22 -0.79 -1.01
C LEU A 65 2.85 -2.06 -0.40
N LYS A 66 2.07 -2.87 0.30
CA LYS A 66 2.52 -4.17 0.83
C LYS A 66 3.06 -5.11 -0.25
N LEU A 67 2.42 -5.17 -1.42
CA LEU A 67 2.89 -5.98 -2.56
C LEU A 67 4.13 -5.40 -3.23
N LEU A 68 4.20 -4.09 -3.43
CA LEU A 68 5.36 -3.40 -4.00
C LEU A 68 6.61 -3.64 -3.15
N LEU A 69 6.49 -3.50 -1.82
CA LEU A 69 7.58 -3.76 -0.88
C LEU A 69 8.01 -5.23 -0.90
N LYS A 70 7.06 -6.17 -0.95
CA LYS A 70 7.36 -7.62 -1.06
C LYS A 70 8.20 -7.96 -2.30
N ASN A 71 7.98 -7.24 -3.41
CA ASN A 71 8.68 -7.44 -4.68
C ASN A 71 9.86 -6.49 -4.89
N ASN A 72 10.31 -5.76 -3.85
CA ASN A 72 11.40 -4.78 -3.91
C ASN A 72 11.22 -3.70 -5.00
N LEU A 73 9.97 -3.34 -5.32
CA LEU A 73 9.64 -2.27 -6.27
C LEU A 73 9.62 -0.90 -5.58
N LEU A 74 10.79 -0.50 -5.06
CA LEU A 74 10.94 0.61 -4.11
C LEU A 74 10.56 1.98 -4.69
N GLY A 75 10.88 2.26 -5.95
CA GLY A 75 10.50 3.53 -6.60
C GLY A 75 8.98 3.72 -6.71
N SER A 76 8.25 2.64 -7.03
CA SER A 76 6.79 2.66 -7.03
C SER A 76 6.23 2.72 -5.61
N ALA A 77 6.88 2.05 -4.65
CA ALA A 77 6.47 2.07 -3.24
C ALA A 77 6.52 3.48 -2.64
N GLN A 78 7.60 4.24 -2.86
CA GLN A 78 7.73 5.63 -2.40
C GLN A 78 6.56 6.49 -2.88
N PHE A 79 6.20 6.37 -4.17
CA PHE A 79 5.10 7.13 -4.73
C PHE A 79 3.77 6.87 -4.00
N PHE A 80 3.48 5.61 -3.64
CA PHE A 80 2.29 5.27 -2.87
C PHE A 80 2.35 5.72 -1.42
N ILE A 81 3.53 5.72 -0.80
CA ILE A 81 3.72 6.27 0.55
C ILE A 81 3.35 7.75 0.54
N ASP A 82 3.91 8.53 -0.37
CA ASP A 82 3.65 9.98 -0.47
C ASP A 82 2.15 10.28 -0.69
N ASP A 83 1.48 9.53 -1.57
CA ASP A 83 0.06 9.73 -1.84
C ASP A 83 -0.81 9.32 -0.63
N LEU A 84 -0.47 8.22 0.04
CA LEU A 84 -1.17 7.78 1.25
C LEU A 84 -0.99 8.77 2.41
N GLU A 85 0.21 9.33 2.62
CA GLU A 85 0.45 10.35 3.64
C GLU A 85 -0.43 11.59 3.41
N ASN A 86 -0.58 12.02 2.14
CA ASN A 86 -1.46 13.12 1.77
C ASN A 86 -2.95 12.79 2.01
N LEU A 87 -3.39 11.59 1.61
CA LEU A 87 -4.78 11.14 1.77
C LEU A 87 -5.18 10.99 3.25
N LEU A 88 -4.23 10.54 4.08
CA LEU A 88 -4.45 10.28 5.50
C LEU A 88 -4.31 11.52 6.38
N THR A 89 -4.17 12.73 5.83
CA THR A 89 -4.11 13.97 6.64
C THR A 89 -5.35 14.22 7.51
N ARG A 90 -6.52 13.67 7.13
CA ARG A 90 -7.80 13.84 7.84
C ARG A 90 -7.88 13.03 9.14
N GLN A 91 -8.78 13.44 10.05
CA GLN A 91 -9.12 12.67 11.26
C GLN A 91 -9.87 11.39 10.90
N GLY A 92 -9.73 10.33 11.72
CA GLY A 92 -10.53 9.09 11.63
C GLY A 92 -9.78 7.85 11.11
N TYR A 93 -8.70 8.01 10.35
CA TYR A 93 -7.94 6.89 9.76
C TYR A 93 -6.84 6.32 10.66
N TYR A 94 -7.15 6.04 11.93
CA TYR A 94 -6.14 5.67 12.92
C TYR A 94 -5.46 4.33 12.59
N PHE A 95 -6.24 3.34 12.15
CA PHE A 95 -5.71 2.05 11.74
C PHE A 95 -4.79 2.20 10.51
N GLU A 96 -5.27 2.88 9.47
CA GLU A 96 -4.55 3.02 8.20
C GLU A 96 -3.27 3.84 8.36
N LYS A 97 -3.27 4.87 9.21
CA LYS A 97 -2.06 5.62 9.58
C LYS A 97 -1.05 4.72 10.27
N ASN A 98 -1.49 3.92 11.23
CA ASN A 98 -0.59 3.04 11.97
C ASN A 98 -0.06 1.90 11.08
N TYR A 99 -0.88 1.39 10.17
CA TYR A 99 -0.45 0.40 9.20
C TYR A 99 0.54 0.98 8.18
N LEU A 100 0.30 2.20 7.69
CA LEU A 100 1.25 2.93 6.84
C LEU A 100 2.58 3.17 7.56
N LEU A 101 2.56 3.53 8.85
CA LEU A 101 3.75 3.69 9.67
C LEU A 101 4.62 2.43 9.65
N PHE A 102 3.99 1.26 9.81
CA PHE A 102 4.68 -0.02 9.72
C PHE A 102 5.26 -0.26 8.33
N LEU A 103 4.48 -0.06 7.26
CA LEU A 103 4.94 -0.29 5.88
C LEU A 103 6.06 0.68 5.48
N ASN A 104 6.02 1.93 5.95
CA ASN A 104 7.11 2.89 5.77
C ASN A 104 8.38 2.43 6.50
N GLY A 105 8.25 1.87 7.71
CA GLY A 105 9.37 1.23 8.40
C GLY A 105 10.04 0.11 7.59
N ILE A 106 9.25 -0.75 6.92
CA ILE A 106 9.77 -1.78 6.02
C ILE A 106 10.48 -1.15 4.80
N TYR A 107 9.91 -0.10 4.22
CA TYR A 107 10.53 0.63 3.12
C TYR A 107 11.89 1.21 3.52
N LEU A 108 11.99 1.82 4.70
CA LEU A 108 13.22 2.37 5.26
C LEU A 108 14.30 1.28 5.44
N ILE A 109 13.92 0.10 5.97
CA ILE A 109 14.85 -1.04 6.08
C ILE A 109 15.37 -1.45 4.70
N LYS A 110 14.48 -1.60 3.71
CA LYS A 110 14.85 -1.98 2.33
C LYS A 110 15.66 -0.91 1.58
N THR A 111 15.67 0.34 2.06
CA THR A 111 16.46 1.45 1.53
C THR A 111 17.69 1.78 2.40
N ASN A 112 18.15 0.81 3.20
CA ASN A 112 19.34 0.88 4.07
C ASN A 112 19.25 1.86 5.26
N GLN A 113 18.05 2.35 5.59
CA GLN A 113 17.79 3.14 6.80
C GLN A 113 17.30 2.24 7.95
N ILE A 114 18.08 1.21 8.25
CA ILE A 114 17.66 0.05 9.06
C ILE A 114 17.17 0.45 10.45
N GLU A 115 17.95 1.21 11.20
CA GLU A 115 17.60 1.56 12.59
C GLU A 115 16.36 2.45 12.69
N LEU A 116 16.22 3.39 11.76
CA LEU A 116 15.01 4.21 11.67
C LEU A 116 13.80 3.34 11.31
N GLY A 117 13.92 2.46 10.32
CA GLY A 117 12.83 1.59 9.90
C GLY A 117 12.40 0.61 10.99
N LYS A 118 13.35 0.01 11.74
CA LYS A 118 13.04 -0.83 12.91
C LYS A 118 12.28 -0.05 13.98
N LYS A 119 12.67 1.20 14.25
CA LYS A 119 11.99 2.08 15.21
C LYS A 119 10.55 2.36 14.79
N GLU A 120 10.30 2.68 13.52
CA GLU A 120 8.95 2.92 13.01
C GLU A 120 8.08 1.65 13.05
N CYS A 121 8.61 0.50 12.62
CA CYS A 121 7.91 -0.78 12.74
C CYS A 121 7.54 -1.13 14.18
N SER A 122 8.49 -0.96 15.12
CA SER A 122 8.28 -1.24 16.55
C SER A 122 7.23 -0.31 17.16
N LYS A 123 7.26 0.97 16.78
CA LYS A 123 6.26 1.95 17.21
C LYS A 123 4.86 1.55 16.73
N ALA A 124 4.72 1.17 15.46
CA ALA A 124 3.43 0.74 14.91
C ALA A 124 2.89 -0.51 15.60
N MET A 125 3.75 -1.51 15.82
CA MET A 125 3.39 -2.74 16.55
C MET A 125 2.97 -2.45 18.00
N ARG A 126 3.64 -1.54 18.69
CA ARG A 126 3.27 -1.13 20.06
C ARG A 126 1.87 -0.54 20.11
N ILE A 127 1.52 0.32 19.14
CA ILE A 127 0.19 0.91 19.07
C ILE A 127 -0.87 -0.19 18.86
N PHE A 128 -0.67 -1.14 17.94
CA PHE A 128 -1.60 -2.26 17.78
C PHE A 128 -1.73 -3.12 19.04
N LYS A 129 -0.64 -3.27 19.81
CA LYS A 129 -0.66 -3.96 21.10
C LYS A 129 -1.51 -3.24 22.14
N GLU A 130 -1.47 -1.91 22.19
CA GLU A 130 -2.31 -1.10 23.09
C GLU A 130 -3.81 -1.27 22.80
N TYR A 131 -4.18 -1.57 21.54
CA TYR A 131 -5.55 -1.87 21.14
C TYR A 131 -5.94 -3.36 21.23
N ASN A 132 -5.07 -4.23 21.78
CA ASN A 132 -5.27 -5.68 21.84
C ASN A 132 -5.53 -6.36 20.48
N ASP A 133 -4.98 -5.80 19.39
CA ASP A 133 -5.12 -6.38 18.04
C ASP A 133 -4.03 -7.44 17.79
N SER A 134 -4.21 -8.61 18.41
CA SER A 134 -3.24 -9.71 18.32
C SER A 134 -3.09 -10.26 16.90
N ASP A 135 -4.15 -10.24 16.11
CA ASP A 135 -4.15 -10.75 14.73
C ASP A 135 -3.26 -9.89 13.83
N THR A 136 -3.42 -8.56 13.87
CA THR A 136 -2.55 -7.64 13.12
C THR A 136 -1.10 -7.76 13.60
N ILE A 137 -0.84 -7.83 14.90
CA ILE A 137 0.53 -7.98 15.44
C ILE A 137 1.20 -9.26 14.93
N ASN A 138 0.47 -10.38 14.89
CA ASN A 138 0.98 -11.65 14.38
C ASN A 138 1.34 -11.56 12.90
N GLU A 139 0.47 -10.96 12.07
CA GLU A 139 0.75 -10.70 10.65
C GLU A 139 2.02 -9.85 10.47
N LEU A 140 2.11 -8.72 11.19
CA LEU A 140 3.22 -7.79 11.07
C LEU A 140 4.55 -8.42 11.51
N ASN A 141 4.54 -9.22 12.58
CA ASN A 141 5.73 -9.93 13.07
C ASN A 141 6.26 -10.94 12.06
N GLN A 142 5.38 -11.72 11.44
CA GLN A 142 5.77 -12.66 10.38
C GLN A 142 6.42 -11.92 9.21
N LYS A 143 5.81 -10.80 8.79
CA LYS A 143 6.32 -10.00 7.68
C LYS A 143 7.65 -9.34 8.01
N PHE A 144 7.78 -8.73 9.19
CA PHE A 144 9.01 -8.10 9.65
C PHE A 144 10.19 -9.07 9.66
N LYS A 145 9.97 -10.32 10.13
CA LYS A 145 11.00 -11.36 10.11
C LYS A 145 11.44 -11.72 8.69
N LEU A 146 10.49 -11.94 7.78
CA LEU A 146 10.77 -12.26 6.37
C LEU A 146 11.55 -11.14 5.67
N ASP A 147 11.20 -9.89 5.93
CA ASP A 147 11.84 -8.72 5.31
C ASP A 147 13.20 -8.37 5.94
N LEU A 148 13.55 -8.92 7.12
CA LEU A 148 14.86 -8.78 7.75
C LEU A 148 15.86 -9.90 7.40
N THR A 149 15.39 -11.04 6.88
CA THR A 149 16.25 -12.16 6.42
C THR A 149 16.90 -11.92 5.05
N ILE A 150 17.18 -10.67 4.69
CA ILE A 150 17.91 -10.28 3.47
C ILE A 150 19.40 -10.48 3.67
#